data_AF-A0A7J2XCE4-F1
#
_entry.id   AF-A0A7J2XCE4-F1
#
_cell.length_a   1.000
_cell.length_b   1.000
_cell.length_c   1.000
_cell.angle_alpha   90.00
_cell.angle_beta   90.00
_cell.angle_gamma   90.00
#
_symmetry.space_group_name_H-M   'P 1'
#
loop_
_entity.id
_entity.type
_entity.pdbx_description
1 polymer ?
#
loop_
_entity_poly.entity_id
_entity_poly.type
_entity_poly.pdbx_seq_one_letter_code
_entity_poly.pdbx_strand_id
1 'polypeptide(L)'
;MRRCIILMFVIIFLLSGCIDIADREVRYRSAPISLEFSISYGYYINSSGEGRLVTDCLIFLPKPLNGSVLNLSIIGNYSHEEDVIGDNQAVRWNFSEEGGKRIKIGVSARVRTSSFATDLIAEGYVDISEIDEDLKRRFCGKQRIDDLV
;
A
#
# COMPACT_ATOMS: atom_id res chain seq x y z
N MET A 1 -48.17 -4.33 22.01
CA MET A 1 -47.04 -5.29 22.07
C MET A 1 -46.27 -5.42 20.76
N ARG A 2 -46.90 -5.81 19.63
CA ARG A 2 -46.19 -5.97 18.33
C ARG A 2 -45.47 -4.69 17.83
N ARG A 3 -46.06 -3.51 18.01
CA ARG A 3 -45.42 -2.20 17.67
C ARG A 3 -44.23 -1.85 18.58
N CYS A 4 -44.28 -2.22 19.86
CA CYS A 4 -43.20 -1.97 20.81
C CYS A 4 -41.99 -2.87 20.53
N ILE A 5 -42.24 -4.12 20.12
CA ILE A 5 -41.18 -5.06 19.72
C ILE A 5 -40.43 -4.55 18.48
N ILE A 6 -41.16 -4.05 17.48
CA ILE A 6 -40.56 -3.46 16.27
C ILE A 6 -39.71 -2.24 16.64
N LEU A 7 -40.22 -1.35 17.50
CA LEU A 7 -39.49 -0.17 17.96
C LEU A 7 -38.20 -0.55 18.72
N MET A 8 -38.26 -1.59 19.55
CA MET A 8 -37.11 -2.11 20.30
C MET A 8 -36.03 -2.68 19.36
N PHE A 9 -36.43 -3.44 18.34
CA PHE A 9 -35.48 -3.92 17.32
C PHE A 9 -34.83 -2.77 16.56
N VAL A 10 -35.58 -1.75 16.16
CA VAL A 10 -35.04 -0.55 15.49
C VAL A 10 -34.01 0.17 16.37
N ILE A 11 -34.28 0.31 17.67
CA ILE A 11 -33.35 0.95 18.62
C ILE A 11 -32.07 0.11 18.82
N ILE A 12 -32.19 -1.22 18.90
CA ILE A 12 -31.03 -2.12 19.00
C ILE A 12 -30.16 -2.02 17.74
N PHE A 13 -30.76 -1.96 16.55
CA PHE A 13 -30.03 -1.78 15.30
C PHE A 13 -29.29 -0.43 15.25
N LEU A 14 -29.93 0.65 15.72
CA LEU A 14 -29.31 1.99 15.79
C LEU A 14 -28.14 2.05 16.79
N LEU A 15 -28.24 1.36 17.93
CA LEU A 15 -27.20 1.35 18.99
C LEU A 15 -26.07 0.35 18.72
N SER A 16 -26.27 -0.63 17.85
CA SER A 16 -25.26 -1.64 17.49
C SER A 16 -24.13 -1.11 16.60
N GLY A 17 -24.19 0.16 16.17
CA GLY A 17 -23.22 0.75 15.26
C GLY A 17 -23.25 0.18 13.84
N CYS A 18 -24.20 -0.72 13.50
CA CYS A 18 -24.37 -1.27 12.15
C CYS A 18 -25.01 -0.28 11.15
N ILE A 19 -25.40 0.91 11.60
CA ILE A 19 -25.85 1.98 10.73
C ILE A 19 -24.82 3.09 10.89
N ASP A 20 -23.86 3.15 9.96
CA ASP A 20 -23.05 4.34 9.74
C ASP A 20 -23.99 5.45 9.25
N ILE A 21 -24.63 6.17 10.19
CA ILE A 21 -25.52 7.32 9.90
C ILE A 21 -24.72 8.57 9.51
N ALA A 22 -23.39 8.48 9.48
CA ALA A 22 -22.55 9.52 8.93
C ALA A 22 -21.90 8.99 7.65
N ASP A 23 -22.60 9.12 6.52
CA ASP A 23 -21.92 9.33 5.24
C ASP A 23 -21.01 10.55 5.44
N ARG A 24 -19.76 10.30 5.84
CA ARG A 24 -18.73 11.32 5.72
C ARG A 24 -18.53 11.47 4.23
N GLU A 25 -19.21 12.47 3.66
CA GLU A 25 -19.02 12.92 2.30
C GLU A 25 -17.52 13.08 2.06
N VAL A 26 -16.93 12.17 1.29
CA VAL A 26 -15.51 12.22 0.97
C VAL A 26 -15.33 13.32 -0.05
N ARG A 27 -14.63 14.37 0.35
CA ARG A 27 -14.44 15.58 -0.46
C ARG A 27 -13.14 15.47 -1.24
N TYR A 28 -13.22 15.50 -2.56
CA TYR A 28 -12.07 15.34 -3.44
C TYR A 28 -11.58 16.68 -3.96
N ARG A 29 -10.29 16.75 -4.31
CA ARG A 29 -9.78 17.81 -5.19
C ARG A 29 -10.28 17.56 -6.61
N SER A 30 -10.60 18.62 -7.36
CA SER A 30 -11.03 18.54 -8.75
C SER A 30 -9.96 17.98 -9.72
N ALA A 31 -8.68 18.06 -9.34
CA ALA A 31 -7.57 17.54 -10.13
C ALA A 31 -6.59 16.73 -9.25
N PRO A 32 -5.94 15.69 -9.81
CA PRO A 32 -4.95 14.90 -9.10
C PRO A 32 -3.72 15.75 -8.72
N ILE A 33 -3.10 15.39 -7.61
CA ILE A 33 -1.87 16.01 -7.11
C ILE A 33 -0.68 15.07 -7.28
N SER A 34 0.49 15.63 -7.52
CA SER A 34 1.75 14.88 -7.51
C SER A 34 2.27 14.74 -6.09
N LEU A 35 2.57 13.51 -5.68
CA LEU A 35 3.18 13.14 -4.42
C LEU A 35 4.55 12.52 -4.69
N GLU A 36 5.58 13.01 -4.02
CA GLU A 36 6.92 12.43 -4.05
C GLU A 36 7.30 12.02 -2.62
N PHE A 37 7.67 10.77 -2.44
CA PHE A 37 8.10 10.24 -1.15
C PHE A 37 9.23 9.23 -1.31
N SER A 38 9.99 9.03 -0.25
CA SER A 38 11.01 7.98 -0.17
C SER A 38 10.45 6.80 0.62
N ILE A 39 10.58 5.60 0.07
CA ILE A 39 10.22 4.35 0.74
C ILE A 39 11.47 3.49 0.90
N SER A 40 11.61 2.80 2.02
CA SER A 40 12.73 1.88 2.26
C SER A 40 12.26 0.71 3.11
N TYR A 41 12.56 -0.50 2.66
CA TYR A 41 12.12 -1.74 3.31
C TYR A 41 13.08 -2.88 3.01
N GLY A 42 13.12 -3.83 3.93
CA GLY A 42 14.03 -4.97 3.87
C GLY A 42 14.23 -5.59 5.24
N TYR A 43 15.29 -6.37 5.37
CA TYR A 43 15.59 -7.17 6.55
C TYR A 43 16.94 -6.81 7.13
N TYR A 44 16.95 -6.71 8.46
CA TYR A 44 18.16 -6.69 9.26
C TYR A 44 18.19 -7.98 10.09
N ILE A 45 19.02 -8.93 9.67
CA ILE A 45 19.09 -10.26 10.26
C ILE A 45 20.38 -10.33 11.08
N ASN A 46 20.24 -10.59 12.38
CA ASN A 46 21.37 -10.81 13.27
C ASN A 46 21.40 -12.29 13.67
N SER A 47 22.32 -13.03 13.08
CA SER A 47 22.58 -14.42 13.41
C SER A 47 23.69 -14.51 14.46
N SER A 48 23.56 -15.45 15.39
CA SER A 48 24.56 -15.78 16.41
C SER A 48 24.68 -17.30 16.55
N GLY A 49 25.85 -17.78 16.96
CA GLY A 49 26.12 -19.22 17.13
C GLY A 49 26.99 -19.77 16.02
N GLU A 50 27.15 -21.09 16.02
CA GLU A 50 27.92 -21.85 15.04
C GLU A 50 26.96 -22.56 14.08
N GLY A 51 27.28 -22.56 12.79
CA GLY A 51 26.45 -23.19 11.77
C GLY A 51 26.34 -22.37 10.50
N ARG A 52 25.77 -23.00 9.47
CA ARG A 52 25.57 -22.38 8.16
C ARG A 52 24.15 -21.83 8.04
N LEU A 53 24.03 -20.52 7.81
CA LEU A 53 22.80 -19.85 7.47
C LEU A 53 22.70 -19.71 5.96
N VAL A 54 21.67 -20.30 5.35
CA VAL A 54 21.34 -20.09 3.94
C VAL A 54 20.15 -19.14 3.87
N THR A 55 20.31 -18.02 3.17
CA THR A 55 19.26 -17.02 3.00
C THR A 55 18.83 -16.99 1.54
N ASP A 56 17.54 -17.20 1.31
CA ASP A 56 16.85 -16.94 0.05
C ASP A 56 15.76 -15.92 0.34
N CYS A 57 15.93 -14.70 -0.16
CA CYS A 57 15.03 -13.59 0.11
C CYS A 57 14.64 -12.91 -1.19
N LEU A 58 13.35 -12.66 -1.35
CA LEU A 58 12.77 -11.94 -2.48
C LEU A 58 12.08 -10.68 -1.96
N ILE A 59 12.39 -9.54 -2.54
CA ILE A 59 11.73 -8.27 -2.24
C ILE A 59 11.20 -7.64 -3.52
N PHE A 60 9.90 -7.45 -3.60
CA PHE A 60 9.26 -6.74 -4.72
C PHE A 60 9.62 -5.26 -4.70
N LEU A 61 9.90 -4.69 -5.87
CA LEU A 61 10.14 -3.27 -6.04
C LEU A 61 8.81 -2.49 -6.04
N PRO A 62 8.81 -1.22 -5.61
CA PRO A 62 7.59 -0.43 -5.63
C PRO A 62 7.06 -0.26 -7.05
N LYS A 63 5.76 -0.49 -7.26
CA LYS A 63 5.11 -0.30 -8.55
C LYS A 63 3.94 0.68 -8.40
N PRO A 64 4.17 2.00 -8.55
CA PRO A 64 3.08 2.98 -8.49
C PRO A 64 2.13 2.79 -9.67
N LEU A 65 0.81 2.89 -9.42
CA LEU A 65 -0.22 2.78 -10.46
C LEU A 65 -0.15 3.92 -11.49
N ASN A 66 0.06 5.15 -11.01
CA ASN A 66 0.20 6.35 -11.85
C ASN A 66 1.44 7.14 -11.45
N GLY A 67 2.60 6.65 -11.87
CA GLY A 67 3.85 7.26 -11.44
C GLY A 67 5.09 6.54 -11.94
N SER A 68 6.21 6.88 -11.31
CA SER A 68 7.51 6.30 -11.61
C SER A 68 8.32 6.09 -10.33
N VAL A 69 9.14 5.05 -10.35
CA VAL A 69 10.22 4.89 -9.38
C VAL A 69 11.44 5.67 -9.85
N LEU A 70 12.02 6.45 -8.95
CA LEU A 70 13.20 7.26 -9.13
C LEU A 70 14.26 6.80 -8.11
N ASN A 71 15.53 6.84 -8.50
CA ASN A 71 16.66 6.56 -7.60
C ASN A 71 16.50 5.27 -6.79
N LEU A 72 16.19 4.17 -7.47
CA LEU A 72 16.20 2.85 -6.83
C LEU A 72 17.64 2.55 -6.38
N SER A 73 17.76 2.13 -5.13
CA SER A 73 19.03 1.74 -4.53
C SER A 73 18.86 0.45 -3.74
N ILE A 74 19.85 -0.41 -3.87
CA ILE A 74 19.91 -1.68 -3.15
C ILE A 74 20.62 -1.44 -1.81
N ILE A 75 20.02 -1.93 -0.74
CA ILE A 75 20.57 -1.86 0.61
C ILE A 75 21.28 -3.17 0.90
N GLY A 76 22.55 -3.09 1.28
CA GLY A 76 23.38 -4.26 1.57
C GLY A 76 24.49 -4.44 0.55
N ASN A 77 25.41 -5.36 0.83
CA ASN A 77 26.56 -5.68 -0.01
C ASN A 77 26.54 -7.14 -0.49
N TYR A 78 25.41 -7.82 -0.33
CA TYR A 78 25.21 -9.18 -0.83
C TYR A 78 24.90 -9.15 -2.32
N SER A 79 25.46 -10.13 -3.05
CA SER A 79 25.10 -10.36 -4.45
C SER A 79 23.60 -10.59 -4.58
N HIS A 80 23.01 -10.02 -5.63
CA HIS A 80 21.59 -10.09 -5.89
C HIS A 80 21.33 -10.17 -7.38
N GLU A 81 20.15 -10.66 -7.71
CA GLU A 81 19.64 -10.76 -9.08
C GLU A 81 18.32 -10.00 -9.17
N GLU A 82 18.09 -9.36 -10.30
CA GLU A 82 16.76 -8.84 -10.63
C GLU A 82 15.88 -10.00 -11.12
N ASP A 83 14.65 -10.03 -10.65
CA ASP A 83 13.66 -11.05 -10.99
C ASP A 83 12.34 -10.39 -11.39
N VAL A 84 11.50 -11.10 -12.14
CA VAL A 84 10.19 -10.63 -12.59
C VAL A 84 9.16 -11.72 -12.33
N ILE A 85 8.18 -11.42 -11.48
CA ILE A 85 7.07 -12.33 -11.16
C ILE A 85 5.75 -11.66 -11.53
N GLY A 86 5.10 -12.20 -12.56
CA GLY A 86 3.99 -11.54 -13.23
C GLY A 86 4.45 -10.21 -13.81
N ASP A 87 3.73 -9.12 -13.50
CA ASP A 87 4.12 -7.77 -13.92
C ASP A 87 4.96 -7.01 -12.86
N ASN A 88 5.42 -7.68 -11.81
CA ASN A 88 6.16 -7.05 -10.71
C ASN A 88 7.65 -7.37 -10.81
N GLN A 89 8.48 -6.33 -10.72
CA GLN A 89 9.91 -6.49 -10.58
C GLN A 89 10.26 -6.79 -9.12
N ALA A 90 11.28 -7.60 -8.91
CA ALA A 90 11.77 -7.98 -7.61
C ALA A 90 13.30 -8.06 -7.61
N VAL A 91 13.88 -8.05 -6.41
CA VAL A 91 15.29 -8.31 -6.18
C VAL A 91 15.38 -9.55 -5.33
N ARG A 92 16.17 -10.52 -5.77
CA ARG A 92 16.41 -11.77 -5.06
C ARG A 92 17.84 -11.82 -4.55
N TRP A 93 17.98 -12.21 -3.29
CA TRP A 93 19.26 -12.54 -2.68
C TRP A 93 19.30 -14.02 -2.39
N ASN A 94 20.36 -14.70 -2.85
CA ASN A 94 20.64 -16.08 -2.51
C ASN A 94 22.11 -16.18 -2.08
N PHE A 95 22.35 -16.38 -0.80
CA PHE A 95 23.70 -16.51 -0.25
C PHE A 95 23.72 -17.37 1.00
N SER A 96 24.92 -17.84 1.35
CA SER A 96 25.17 -18.57 2.58
C SER A 96 26.23 -17.88 3.42
N GLU A 97 26.02 -17.86 4.72
CA GLU A 97 26.94 -17.33 5.72
C GLU A 97 27.25 -18.40 6.77
N GLU A 98 28.45 -18.36 7.34
CA GLU A 98 28.82 -19.22 8.46
C GLU A 98 29.00 -18.41 9.75
N GLY A 99 28.51 -18.98 10.85
CA GLY A 99 28.61 -18.41 12.18
C GLY A 99 27.72 -17.18 12.40
N GLY A 100 28.10 -16.37 13.38
CA GLY A 100 27.39 -15.14 13.72
C GLY A 100 27.63 -14.03 12.68
N LYS A 101 26.56 -13.50 12.10
CA LYS A 101 26.61 -12.44 11.08
C LYS A 101 25.48 -11.44 11.22
N ARG A 102 25.78 -10.20 10.86
CA ARG A 102 24.79 -9.12 10.69
C ARG A 102 24.59 -8.92 9.20
N ILE A 103 23.42 -9.33 8.73
CA ILE A 103 23.01 -9.26 7.34
C ILE A 103 22.05 -8.08 7.20
N LYS A 104 22.29 -7.24 6.20
CA LYS A 104 21.40 -6.15 5.81
C LYS A 104 21.08 -6.32 4.34
N ILE A 105 19.81 -6.51 4.03
CA ILE A 105 19.27 -6.62 2.67
C ILE A 105 18.02 -5.77 2.57
N GLY A 106 17.78 -5.15 1.42
CA GLY A 106 16.60 -4.31 1.24
C GLY A 106 16.71 -3.43 0.02
N VAL A 107 15.70 -2.59 -0.14
CA VAL A 107 15.61 -1.61 -1.21
C VAL A 107 15.21 -0.26 -0.65
N SER A 108 15.71 0.80 -1.25
CA SER A 108 15.29 2.17 -1.00
C SER A 108 15.00 2.83 -2.34
N ALA A 109 13.87 3.50 -2.42
CA ALA A 109 13.42 4.11 -3.65
C ALA A 109 12.72 5.44 -3.37
N ARG A 110 12.82 6.35 -4.32
CA ARG A 110 11.98 7.54 -4.35
C ARG A 110 10.83 7.29 -5.32
N VAL A 111 9.61 7.39 -4.85
CA VAL A 111 8.42 7.15 -5.66
C VAL A 111 7.76 8.50 -5.92
N ARG A 112 7.53 8.79 -7.21
CA ARG A 112 6.67 9.90 -7.63
C ARG A 112 5.38 9.29 -8.16
N THR A 113 4.25 9.65 -7.57
CA THR A 113 2.92 9.18 -7.97
C THR A 113 1.95 10.33 -8.04
N SER A 114 0.84 10.15 -8.76
CA SER A 114 -0.26 11.11 -8.80
C SER A 114 -1.53 10.48 -8.25
N SER A 115 -2.24 11.21 -7.39
CA SER A 115 -3.49 10.75 -6.75
C SER A 115 -4.39 11.93 -6.43
N PHE A 116 -5.70 11.69 -6.28
CA PHE A 116 -6.60 12.68 -5.69
C PHE A 116 -6.31 12.86 -4.20
N ALA A 117 -6.34 14.10 -3.74
CA ALA A 117 -6.39 14.41 -2.32
C ALA A 117 -7.86 14.34 -1.85
N THR A 118 -8.08 13.72 -0.70
CA THR A 118 -9.41 13.52 -0.09
C THR A 118 -9.52 14.27 1.24
N ASP A 119 -10.74 14.31 1.80
CA ASP A 119 -11.05 14.85 3.14
C ASP A 119 -10.63 16.32 3.34
N LEU A 120 -10.80 17.13 2.27
CA LEU A 120 -10.47 18.54 2.28
C LEU A 120 -11.47 19.35 3.15
N ILE A 121 -10.93 20.19 4.04
CA ILE A 121 -11.70 20.99 5.03
C ILE A 121 -12.20 22.33 4.44
N ALA A 122 -11.64 22.78 3.31
CA ALA A 122 -11.83 24.13 2.75
C ALA A 122 -12.62 24.15 1.42
N GLU A 123 -13.08 25.34 1.01
CA GLU A 123 -13.79 25.60 -0.26
C GLU A 123 -13.03 25.11 -1.51
N GLY A 124 -13.76 24.63 -2.52
CA GLY A 124 -13.21 24.14 -3.79
C GLY A 124 -13.02 22.62 -3.90
N TYR A 125 -13.68 21.85 -3.04
CA TYR A 125 -13.82 20.40 -3.21
C TYR A 125 -14.95 20.07 -4.18
N VAL A 126 -14.91 18.85 -4.72
CA VAL A 126 -15.95 18.27 -5.57
C VAL A 126 -16.33 16.88 -5.05
N ASP A 127 -17.56 16.46 -5.31
CA ASP A 127 -17.97 15.07 -5.13
C ASP A 127 -17.28 14.18 -6.20
N ILE A 128 -17.10 12.88 -5.92
CA ILE A 128 -16.54 11.93 -6.90
C ILE A 128 -17.37 11.88 -8.18
N SER A 129 -18.68 12.13 -8.12
CA SER A 129 -19.57 12.20 -9.27
C SER A 129 -19.24 13.34 -10.23
N GLU A 130 -18.67 14.44 -9.72
CA GLU A 130 -18.31 15.65 -10.48
C GLU A 130 -16.92 15.56 -11.15
N ILE A 131 -16.11 14.57 -10.78
CA ILE A 131 -14.81 14.33 -11.43
C ILE A 131 -15.05 13.73 -12.83
N ASP A 132 -14.20 14.08 -13.79
CA ASP A 132 -14.24 13.51 -15.14
C ASP A 132 -14.04 11.97 -15.12
N GLU A 133 -14.81 11.24 -15.92
CA GLU A 133 -14.78 9.76 -15.94
C GLU A 133 -13.43 9.19 -16.39
N ASP A 134 -12.69 9.86 -17.27
CA ASP A 134 -11.37 9.40 -17.67
C ASP A 134 -10.35 9.61 -16.54
N LEU A 135 -10.48 10.68 -15.76
CA LEU A 135 -9.69 10.86 -14.54
C LEU A 135 -10.03 9.80 -13.49
N LYS A 136 -11.31 9.47 -13.29
CA LYS A 136 -11.70 8.38 -12.37
C LYS A 136 -11.09 7.05 -12.81
N ARG A 137 -11.21 6.68 -14.09
CA ARG A 137 -10.64 5.42 -14.61
C ARG A 137 -9.14 5.32 -14.40
N ARG A 138 -8.42 6.43 -14.56
CA ARG A 138 -6.96 6.45 -14.41
C ARG A 138 -6.53 6.36 -12.95
N PHE A 139 -7.16 7.12 -12.06
CA PHE A 139 -6.66 7.32 -10.69
C PHE A 139 -7.45 6.55 -9.61
N CYS A 140 -8.70 6.20 -9.87
CA CYS A 140 -9.57 5.45 -8.95
C CYS A 140 -9.63 3.99 -9.38
N GLY A 141 -8.52 3.26 -9.20
CA GLY A 141 -8.50 1.81 -9.42
C GLY A 141 -9.25 1.07 -8.31
N LYS A 142 -10.02 0.02 -8.66
CA LYS A 142 -10.46 -0.97 -7.68
C LYS A 142 -9.24 -1.79 -7.25
N GLN A 143 -8.71 -1.54 -6.05
CA GLN A 143 -7.90 -2.56 -5.39
C GLN A 143 -8.87 -3.53 -4.68
N ARG A 144 -9.34 -4.55 -5.41
CA ARG A 144 -9.93 -5.72 -4.76
C ARG A 144 -8.80 -6.66 -4.38
N ILE A 145 -8.76 -7.06 -3.11
CA ILE A 145 -7.91 -8.17 -2.63
C ILE A 145 -8.27 -9.47 -3.37
N ASP A 146 -9.50 -9.58 -3.90
CA ASP A 146 -10.01 -10.76 -4.61
C ASP A 146 -9.39 -10.97 -6.00
N ASP A 147 -8.77 -9.96 -6.61
CA ASP A 147 -8.16 -10.07 -7.95
C ASP A 147 -6.70 -10.58 -7.90
N LEU A 148 -6.24 -11.04 -6.73
CA LEU A 148 -4.90 -11.58 -6.46
C LEU A 148 -4.90 -13.11 -6.23
N VAL A 149 -5.95 -13.83 -6.65
CA VAL A 149 -6.04 -15.30 -6.59
C VAL A 149 -6.18 -15.91 -7.98
#